data_AF-A0A8H7R9B2-F1
#
_entry.id   AF-A0A8H7R9B2-F1
#
_cell.length_a   1.000
_cell.length_b   1.000
_cell.length_c   1.000
_cell.angle_alpha   90.00
_cell.angle_beta   90.00
_cell.angle_gamma   90.00
#
_symmetry.space_group_name_H-M   'P 1'
#
loop_
_entity.id
_entity.type
_entity.pdbx_description
1 polymer ?
#
loop_
_entity_poly.entity_id
_entity_poly.type
_entity_poly.pdbx_seq_one_letter_code
_entity_poly.pdbx_strand_id
1 'polypeptide(L)'
;MCSTCANRKCHVQLAGNSLERINGEALKKYLLECSLVKPLHVIKHEANRFALVHFASELDAAIFYYIYCIKSKVVCKRIKDIAVNPSLINNQPVTYSKFQVQPRITSSTGVFCRCRCDQSETFIANSNSTITTTNTDVNSNTATVLKATASTSDGELYTNTTTDANSNSNTTTNPSDTANISDDGLVTSTTTDANININTTTDVNINSNTTTDTNTNTNTNINTTTNASTTNDDLDINIENAKLKLTRTLKRKVQEMERLSEEISKLQKKIRYLEEFQNL
;
A
#
# COMPACT_ATOMS: atom_id res chain seq x y z
N MET A 1 23.74 16.69 -3.66
CA MET A 1 22.76 15.65 -3.25
C MET A 1 21.52 16.35 -2.71
N CYS A 2 20.32 15.80 -2.95
CA CYS A 2 19.08 16.39 -2.43
C CYS A 2 18.91 16.03 -0.95
N SER A 3 18.53 17.02 -0.12
CA SER A 3 18.44 16.89 1.33
C SER A 3 17.41 15.86 1.81
N THR A 4 16.37 15.59 1.02
CA THR A 4 15.28 14.68 1.39
C THR A 4 15.51 13.24 0.93
N CYS A 5 16.60 12.94 0.21
CA CYS A 5 16.89 11.58 -0.30
C CYS A 5 16.98 10.52 0.80
N ALA A 6 17.39 10.90 2.00
CA ALA A 6 17.47 9.97 3.12
C ALA A 6 16.07 9.62 3.67
N ASN A 7 15.06 10.47 3.46
CA ASN A 7 13.71 10.24 3.96
C ASN A 7 12.94 9.32 3.01
N ARG A 8 12.86 8.04 3.38
CA ARG A 8 12.10 7.01 2.64
C ARG A 8 10.61 7.30 2.54
N LYS A 9 10.03 8.14 3.40
CA LYS A 9 8.62 8.58 3.27
C LYS A 9 8.37 9.52 2.09
N CYS A 10 9.41 10.16 1.57
CA CYS A 10 9.34 10.96 0.35
C CYS A 10 9.52 10.11 -0.92
N HIS A 11 9.64 8.78 -0.80
CA HIS A 11 9.86 7.88 -1.93
C HIS A 11 8.63 7.04 -2.22
N VAL A 12 8.45 6.65 -3.48
CA VAL A 12 7.47 5.64 -3.94
C VAL A 12 8.19 4.67 -4.87
N GLN A 13 7.85 3.39 -4.81
CA GLN A 13 8.43 2.38 -5.68
C GLN A 13 7.56 2.18 -6.93
N LEU A 14 8.20 2.13 -8.10
CA LEU A 14 7.61 1.63 -9.34
C LEU A 14 8.22 0.26 -9.63
N ALA A 15 7.38 -0.70 -10.02
CA ALA A 15 7.81 -2.04 -10.43
C ALA A 15 7.08 -2.45 -11.70
N GLY A 16 7.75 -3.10 -12.64
CA GLY A 16 7.13 -3.51 -13.89
C GLY A 16 8.12 -3.95 -14.96
N ASN A 17 7.65 -4.80 -15.87
CA ASN A 17 8.49 -5.38 -16.93
C ASN A 17 8.97 -4.30 -17.91
N SER A 18 8.14 -3.28 -18.17
CA SER A 18 8.49 -2.15 -19.05
C SER A 18 9.67 -1.33 -18.54
N LEU A 19 9.92 -1.33 -17.23
CA LEU A 19 11.01 -0.57 -16.63
C LEU A 19 12.38 -1.10 -17.04
N GLU A 20 12.50 -2.38 -17.39
CA GLU A 20 13.77 -2.99 -17.81
C GLU A 20 14.40 -2.25 -19.00
N ARG A 21 13.56 -1.81 -19.95
CA ARG A 21 13.99 -1.15 -21.19
C ARG A 21 14.06 0.38 -21.10
N ILE A 22 13.75 0.95 -19.93
CA ILE A 22 13.68 2.41 -19.72
C ILE A 22 14.75 2.80 -18.72
N ASN A 23 15.64 3.71 -19.09
CA ASN A 23 16.63 4.24 -18.14
C ASN A 23 16.00 5.27 -17.18
N GLY A 24 16.70 5.60 -16.10
CA GLY A 24 16.17 6.50 -15.06
C GLY A 24 15.79 7.89 -15.56
N GLU A 25 16.54 8.44 -16.53
CA GLU A 25 16.30 9.77 -17.10
C GLU A 25 15.05 9.81 -17.98
N ALA A 26 14.87 8.82 -18.87
CA ALA A 26 13.68 8.68 -19.69
C ALA A 26 12.43 8.46 -18.82
N LEU A 27 12.53 7.63 -17.77
CA LEU A 27 11.45 7.43 -16.82
C LEU A 27 11.11 8.75 -16.10
N LYS A 28 12.11 9.50 -15.63
CA LYS A 28 11.90 10.82 -15.01
C LYS A 28 11.17 11.77 -15.96
N LYS A 29 11.56 11.82 -17.24
CA LYS A 29 10.89 12.65 -18.26
C LYS A 29 9.42 12.27 -18.42
N TYR A 30 9.11 10.97 -18.50
CA TYR A 30 7.71 10.51 -18.60
C TYR A 30 6.87 10.87 -17.38
N LEU A 31 7.43 10.75 -16.18
CA LEU A 31 6.77 11.18 -14.95
C LEU A 31 6.56 12.69 -14.96
N LEU A 32 7.58 13.49 -15.28
CA LEU A 32 7.46 14.95 -15.35
C LEU A 32 6.39 15.42 -16.35
N GLU A 33 6.15 14.69 -17.43
CA GLU A 33 5.11 15.04 -18.42
C GLU A 33 3.71 14.58 -17.99
N CYS A 34 3.57 13.35 -17.47
CA CYS A 34 2.27 12.68 -17.37
C CYS A 34 1.82 12.40 -15.90
N SER A 35 2.65 12.69 -14.88
CA SER A 35 2.23 12.60 -13.46
C SER A 35 1.57 13.90 -12.95
N LEU A 36 0.62 13.78 -12.00
CA LEU A 36 0.03 14.93 -11.30
C LEU A 36 1.08 15.61 -10.40
N VAL A 37 1.89 14.81 -9.71
CA VAL A 37 2.92 15.27 -8.78
C VAL A 37 4.29 15.03 -9.37
N LYS A 38 5.13 16.07 -9.44
CA LYS A 38 6.41 16.03 -10.14
C LYS A 38 7.52 15.48 -9.24
N PRO A 39 8.24 14.42 -9.65
CA PRO A 39 9.34 13.91 -8.86
C PRO A 39 10.59 14.78 -8.97
N LEU A 40 11.39 14.84 -7.91
CA LEU A 40 12.69 15.52 -7.92
C LEU A 40 13.74 14.72 -8.71
N HIS A 41 13.82 13.41 -8.47
CA HIS A 41 14.64 12.49 -9.25
C HIS A 41 14.14 11.06 -9.13
N VAL A 42 14.65 10.22 -10.03
CA VAL A 42 14.34 8.80 -10.14
C VAL A 42 15.64 8.04 -9.94
N ILE A 43 15.65 7.13 -8.98
CA ILE A 43 16.77 6.24 -8.69
C ILE A 43 16.43 4.89 -9.33
N LYS A 44 17.13 4.55 -10.41
CA LYS A 44 16.95 3.29 -11.12
C LYS A 44 18.32 2.73 -11.48
N HIS A 45 18.54 1.47 -11.17
CA HIS A 45 19.70 0.75 -11.64
C HIS A 45 19.44 0.15 -13.03
N GLU A 46 20.50 -0.02 -13.82
CA GLU A 46 20.43 -0.67 -15.12
C GLU A 46 19.90 -2.11 -14.99
N ALA A 47 19.14 -2.57 -15.98
CA ALA A 47 18.43 -3.86 -16.05
C ALA A 47 17.36 -4.13 -14.97
N ASN A 48 17.19 -3.26 -13.96
CA ASN A 48 16.19 -3.51 -12.94
C ASN A 48 14.76 -3.20 -13.43
N ARG A 49 13.85 -4.10 -13.06
CA ARG A 49 12.39 -3.98 -13.24
C ARG A 49 11.73 -3.13 -12.16
N PHE A 50 12.52 -2.34 -11.43
CA PHE A 50 12.04 -1.44 -10.39
C PHE A 50 12.79 -0.12 -10.40
N ALA A 51 12.14 0.92 -9.91
CA ALA A 51 12.71 2.25 -9.71
C ALA A 51 12.14 2.88 -8.44
N LEU A 52 12.94 3.69 -7.76
CA LEU A 52 12.49 4.54 -6.66
C LEU A 52 12.30 5.96 -7.17
N VAL A 53 11.11 6.51 -6.94
CA VAL A 53 10.73 7.86 -7.32
C VAL A 53 10.72 8.73 -6.09
N HIS A 54 11.53 9.78 -6.07
CA HIS A 54 11.66 10.68 -4.93
C HIS A 54 10.92 12.00 -5.18
N PHE A 55 10.15 12.45 -4.20
CA PHE A 55 9.37 13.69 -4.23
C PHE A 55 9.91 14.73 -3.24
N ALA A 56 9.49 15.99 -3.39
CA ALA A 56 9.93 17.07 -2.51
C ALA A 56 9.43 16.92 -1.06
N SER A 57 8.29 16.25 -0.87
CA SER A 57 7.66 16.08 0.43
C SER A 57 7.01 14.71 0.60
N GLU A 58 6.75 14.33 1.85
CA GLU A 58 5.95 13.13 2.19
C GLU A 58 4.52 13.24 1.66
N LEU A 59 3.97 14.46 1.64
CA LEU A 59 2.63 14.74 1.11
C LEU A 59 2.56 14.45 -0.39
N ASP A 60 3.56 14.90 -1.16
CA ASP A 60 3.66 14.65 -2.60
C ASP A 60 3.75 13.16 -2.92
N ALA A 61 4.58 12.42 -2.16
CA ALA A 61 4.67 10.97 -2.27
C ALA A 61 3.34 10.28 -1.94
N ALA A 62 2.64 10.74 -0.89
CA ALA A 62 1.33 10.23 -0.50
C ALA A 62 0.26 10.49 -1.58
N ILE A 63 0.23 11.69 -2.19
CA ILE A 63 -0.67 12.03 -3.30
C ILE A 63 -0.39 11.13 -4.50
N PHE A 64 0.88 10.98 -4.89
CA PHE A 64 1.26 10.12 -6.01
C PHE A 64 0.82 8.67 -5.75
N TYR A 65 1.15 8.12 -4.59
CA TYR A 65 0.78 6.76 -4.21
C TYR A 65 -0.74 6.56 -4.20
N TYR A 66 -1.49 7.50 -3.61
CA TYR A 66 -2.95 7.41 -3.57
C TYR A 66 -3.58 7.39 -4.97
N ILE A 67 -3.12 8.24 -5.88
CA ILE A 67 -3.69 8.33 -7.23
C ILE A 67 -3.34 7.09 -8.07
N TYR A 68 -2.09 6.67 -8.06
CA TYR A 68 -1.62 5.66 -9.01
C TYR A 68 -1.66 4.23 -8.46
N CYS A 69 -1.53 4.05 -7.14
CA CYS A 69 -1.73 2.74 -6.49
C CYS A 69 -3.21 2.56 -6.07
N ILE A 70 -3.69 3.38 -5.12
CA ILE A 70 -5.01 3.17 -4.48
C ILE A 70 -6.19 3.41 -5.44
N LYS A 71 -6.10 4.44 -6.30
CA LYS A 71 -7.11 4.70 -7.35
C LYS A 71 -6.81 4.01 -8.68
N SER A 72 -5.71 3.25 -8.73
CA SER A 72 -5.28 2.46 -9.90
C SER A 72 -5.28 3.26 -11.21
N LYS A 73 -4.88 4.53 -11.16
CA LYS A 73 -4.76 5.35 -12.37
C LYS A 73 -3.49 5.00 -13.12
N VAL A 74 -3.54 5.10 -14.45
CA VAL A 74 -2.36 4.92 -15.30
C VAL A 74 -1.49 6.17 -15.19
N VAL A 75 -0.22 5.99 -14.83
CA VAL A 75 0.76 7.10 -14.74
C VAL A 75 1.03 7.69 -16.13
N CYS A 76 1.37 6.85 -17.10
CA CYS A 76 1.62 7.28 -18.47
C CYS A 76 1.40 6.11 -19.44
N LYS A 77 0.73 6.36 -20.57
CA LYS A 77 0.43 5.33 -21.58
C LYS A 77 1.68 4.76 -22.27
N ARG A 78 2.80 5.50 -22.26
CA ARG A 78 4.09 5.08 -22.83
C ARG A 78 4.79 4.03 -21.95
N ILE A 79 4.42 3.93 -20.67
CA ILE A 79 5.00 2.99 -19.71
C ILE A 79 3.93 2.01 -19.24
N LYS A 80 3.79 0.92 -20.00
CA LYS A 80 2.79 -0.13 -19.71
C LYS A 80 3.24 -0.99 -18.53
N ASP A 81 2.32 -1.72 -17.91
CA ASP A 81 2.63 -2.76 -16.92
C ASP A 81 3.48 -2.28 -15.73
N ILE A 82 3.22 -1.07 -15.24
CA ILE A 82 3.84 -0.55 -14.02
C ILE A 82 2.84 -0.64 -12.86
N ALA A 83 3.27 -1.30 -11.79
CA ALA A 83 2.68 -1.24 -10.47
C ALA A 83 3.35 -0.14 -9.64
N VAL A 84 2.53 0.59 -8.88
CA VAL A 84 2.99 1.57 -7.90
C VAL A 84 2.88 0.94 -6.51
N ASN A 85 4.02 0.84 -5.83
CA ASN A 85 4.16 0.20 -4.52
C ASN A 85 4.67 1.21 -3.50
N PRO A 86 4.38 1.01 -2.20
CA PRO A 86 5.01 1.83 -1.16
C PRO A 86 6.52 1.62 -1.16
N SER A 87 7.28 2.65 -0.79
CA SER A 87 8.71 2.46 -0.48
C SER A 87 8.86 1.53 0.73
N LEU A 88 10.02 0.89 0.87
CA LEU A 88 10.33 0.05 2.02
C LEU A 88 11.28 0.78 2.99
N ILE A 89 11.05 0.62 4.30
CA ILE A 89 11.93 0.99 5.41
C ILE A 89 12.12 -0.27 6.25
N ASN A 90 13.34 -0.79 6.35
CA ASN A 90 13.63 -2.03 7.09
C ASN A 90 12.72 -3.19 6.64
N ASN A 91 12.55 -3.35 5.32
CA ASN A 91 11.64 -4.30 4.67
C ASN A 91 10.15 -4.13 4.99
N GLN A 92 9.77 -3.09 5.72
CA GLN A 92 8.37 -2.77 5.99
C GLN A 92 7.88 -1.69 5.02
N PRO A 93 6.66 -1.83 4.45
CA PRO A 93 6.10 -0.82 3.58
C PRO A 93 5.85 0.49 4.33
N VAL A 94 6.19 1.61 3.69
CA VAL A 94 5.87 2.95 4.18
C VAL A 94 4.35 3.14 4.14
N THR A 95 3.78 3.52 5.28
CA THR A 95 2.38 3.94 5.37
C THR A 95 2.25 5.42 5.02
N TYR A 96 1.51 5.73 3.96
CA TYR A 96 1.14 7.10 3.61
C TYR A 96 -0.20 7.47 4.26
N SER A 97 -0.26 8.60 4.97
CA SER A 97 -1.47 9.04 5.66
C SER A 97 -2.57 9.43 4.67
N LYS A 98 -3.68 8.70 4.66
CA LYS A 98 -4.85 8.96 3.79
C LYS A 98 -5.52 10.31 4.08
N PHE A 99 -5.50 10.75 5.33
CA PHE A 99 -6.22 11.95 5.78
C PHE A 99 -5.62 13.25 5.27
N GLN A 100 -4.32 13.24 4.97
CA GLN A 100 -3.62 14.41 4.43
C GLN A 100 -3.76 14.54 2.91
N VAL A 101 -4.22 13.47 2.24
CA VAL A 101 -4.44 13.45 0.79
C VAL A 101 -5.85 13.96 0.43
N GLN A 102 -6.52 14.71 1.32
CA GLN A 102 -7.80 15.33 1.00
C GLN A 102 -7.65 16.04 -0.36
N PRO A 103 -8.43 15.64 -1.36
CA PRO A 103 -8.16 16.03 -2.71
C PRO A 103 -8.40 17.53 -2.83
N ARG A 104 -7.31 18.31 -2.87
CA ARG A 104 -7.29 19.57 -3.63
C ARG A 104 -7.58 19.34 -5.12
N ILE A 105 -7.72 18.07 -5.51
CA ILE A 105 -8.30 17.57 -6.75
C ILE A 105 -9.83 17.70 -6.73
N THR A 106 -10.35 18.86 -6.30
CA THR A 106 -11.74 19.19 -6.56
C THR A 106 -11.87 19.45 -8.08
N SER A 107 -12.83 18.75 -8.70
CA SER A 107 -13.40 18.99 -10.03
C SER A 107 -12.59 18.82 -11.33
N SER A 108 -11.27 18.56 -11.33
CA SER A 108 -10.62 18.30 -12.62
C SER A 108 -10.91 16.87 -13.12
N THR A 109 -11.90 16.74 -14.00
CA THR A 109 -12.07 15.62 -14.94
C THR A 109 -10.91 15.51 -15.95
N GLY A 110 -9.80 16.21 -15.67
CA GLY A 110 -8.66 16.38 -16.53
C GLY A 110 -7.96 15.08 -16.78
N VAL A 111 -7.85 14.74 -18.06
CA VAL A 111 -7.00 13.68 -18.59
C VAL A 111 -5.60 13.78 -17.96
N PHE A 112 -5.28 12.87 -17.03
CA PHE A 112 -4.01 12.88 -16.28
C PHE A 112 -2.79 12.72 -17.20
N CYS A 113 -2.94 11.98 -18.30
CA CYS A 113 -1.88 11.69 -19.24
C CYS A 113 -2.19 12.31 -20.61
N ARG A 114 -1.47 13.39 -20.97
CA ARG A 114 -1.57 14.05 -22.29
C ARG A 114 -0.71 13.43 -23.38
N CYS A 115 0.04 12.39 -23.02
CA CYS A 115 0.88 11.65 -23.95
C CYS A 115 0.01 11.16 -25.12
N ARG A 116 0.33 11.57 -26.36
CA ARG A 116 -0.36 11.06 -27.56
C ARG A 116 -0.17 9.54 -27.57
N CYS A 117 -1.28 8.81 -27.60
CA CYS A 117 -1.21 7.38 -27.88
C CYS A 117 -0.96 7.32 -29.37
N ASP A 118 0.29 7.15 -29.80
CA ASP A 118 0.56 6.77 -31.18
C ASP A 118 -0.15 5.43 -31.36
N GLN A 119 -1.30 5.50 -32.03
CA GLN A 119 -2.09 4.34 -32.35
C GLN A 119 -1.26 3.54 -33.33
N SER A 120 -0.58 2.50 -32.82
CA SER A 120 -0.10 1.35 -33.58
C SER A 120 0.62 1.69 -34.89
N GLU A 121 1.95 1.61 -34.86
CA GLU A 121 2.64 0.88 -35.93
C GLU A 121 1.99 -0.50 -35.99
N THR A 122 1.00 -0.62 -36.87
CA THR A 122 0.53 -1.90 -37.36
C THR A 122 1.72 -2.45 -38.10
N PHE A 123 2.54 -3.25 -37.41
CA PHE A 123 3.53 -4.10 -38.05
C PHE A 123 2.72 -5.09 -38.91
N ILE A 124 2.32 -4.63 -40.10
CA ILE A 124 2.05 -5.53 -41.21
C ILE A 124 3.39 -6.18 -41.46
N ALA A 125 3.53 -7.41 -40.97
CA ALA A 125 4.61 -8.30 -41.36
C ALA A 125 4.47 -8.52 -42.88
N ASN A 126 5.06 -7.61 -43.66
CA ASN A 126 5.21 -7.79 -45.08
C ASN A 126 6.36 -8.78 -45.25
N SER A 127 6.01 -10.06 -45.21
CA SER A 127 6.88 -11.18 -45.56
C SER A 127 7.19 -11.16 -47.06
N ASN A 128 7.89 -10.14 -47.54
CA ASN A 128 8.60 -10.24 -48.82
C ASN A 128 9.95 -10.87 -48.55
N SER A 129 9.92 -12.21 -48.54
CA SER A 129 11.11 -13.06 -48.65
C SER A 129 11.79 -12.78 -49.99
N THR A 130 12.74 -11.84 -50.01
CA THR A 130 13.70 -11.76 -51.11
C THR A 130 14.78 -12.80 -50.82
N ILE A 131 14.60 -13.98 -51.42
CA ILE A 131 15.63 -15.00 -51.52
C ILE A 131 16.75 -14.42 -52.38
N THR A 132 17.84 -13.98 -51.74
CA THR A 132 19.10 -13.71 -52.42
C THR A 132 19.86 -15.02 -52.53
N THR A 133 19.77 -15.67 -53.69
CA THR A 133 20.62 -16.79 -54.08
C THR A 133 22.02 -16.27 -54.36
N THR A 134 22.92 -16.35 -53.37
CA THR A 134 24.36 -16.31 -53.64
C THR A 134 24.85 -17.73 -53.88
N ASN A 135 25.10 -18.04 -55.15
CA ASN A 135 25.90 -19.19 -55.55
C ASN A 135 27.34 -18.96 -55.08
N THR A 136 27.79 -19.79 -54.13
CA THR A 136 29.21 -20.02 -53.91
C THR A 136 29.42 -21.52 -53.68
N ASP A 137 29.87 -22.20 -54.73
CA ASP A 137 30.48 -23.52 -54.65
C ASP A 137 31.75 -23.46 -53.79
N VAL A 138 31.76 -24.08 -52.61
CA VAL A 138 32.94 -24.79 -52.07
C VAL A 138 32.49 -25.94 -51.16
N ASN A 139 32.49 -27.13 -51.74
CA ASN A 139 32.85 -28.44 -51.19
C ASN A 139 33.37 -28.49 -49.73
N SER A 140 32.61 -29.12 -48.82
CA SER A 140 33.16 -30.01 -47.78
C SER A 140 32.07 -30.84 -47.10
N ASN A 141 32.24 -32.16 -47.20
CA ASN A 141 31.43 -33.20 -46.60
C ASN A 141 31.35 -33.07 -45.06
N THR A 142 30.15 -32.90 -44.51
CA THR A 142 29.72 -33.65 -43.31
C THR A 142 28.19 -33.70 -43.25
N ALA A 143 27.65 -34.90 -43.31
CA ALA A 143 26.23 -35.18 -43.29
C ALA A 143 25.67 -35.06 -41.87
N THR A 144 24.70 -34.16 -41.67
CA THR A 144 23.79 -34.20 -40.53
C THR A 144 22.37 -34.05 -41.05
N VAL A 145 21.66 -35.17 -41.09
CA VAL A 145 20.24 -35.26 -41.43
C VAL A 145 19.43 -34.66 -40.28
N LEU A 146 18.88 -33.47 -40.46
CA LEU A 146 17.82 -32.93 -39.60
C LEU A 146 16.55 -32.78 -40.44
N LYS A 147 15.68 -33.76 -40.23
CA LYS A 147 14.38 -33.94 -40.86
C LYS A 147 13.42 -32.90 -40.27
N ALA A 148 13.15 -31.84 -41.03
CA ALA A 148 12.06 -30.92 -40.73
C ALA A 148 10.73 -31.62 -41.07
N THR A 149 9.95 -31.93 -40.04
CA THR A 149 8.59 -32.47 -40.20
C THR A 149 7.62 -31.32 -40.02
N ALA A 150 7.12 -30.82 -41.15
CA ALA A 150 5.96 -29.93 -41.17
C ALA A 150 4.72 -30.81 -41.02
N SER A 151 4.02 -30.66 -39.89
CA SER A 151 2.71 -31.27 -39.67
C SER A 151 1.67 -30.16 -39.62
N THR A 152 0.99 -29.97 -40.75
CA THR A 152 -0.35 -29.38 -40.81
C THR A 152 -1.34 -30.40 -40.26
N SER A 153 -2.06 -30.06 -39.20
CA SER A 153 -3.27 -30.79 -38.82
C SER A 153 -4.38 -29.79 -38.51
N ASP A 154 -5.43 -29.90 -39.31
CA ASP A 154 -6.73 -29.31 -39.11
C ASP A 154 -7.39 -29.81 -37.82
N GLY A 155 -8.23 -28.94 -37.27
CA GLY A 155 -9.35 -29.18 -36.36
C GLY A 155 -9.35 -30.39 -35.42
N GLU A 156 -9.40 -30.13 -34.11
CA GLU A 156 -10.52 -30.59 -33.29
C GLU A 156 -10.58 -29.88 -31.93
N LEU A 157 -11.82 -29.61 -31.51
CA LEU A 157 -12.22 -28.88 -30.32
C LEU A 157 -12.16 -29.82 -29.11
N TYR A 158 -11.22 -29.61 -28.19
CA TYR A 158 -11.24 -30.22 -26.86
C TYR A 158 -11.25 -29.15 -25.78
N THR A 159 -12.40 -29.00 -25.11
CA THR A 159 -12.54 -28.24 -23.88
C THR A 159 -12.01 -29.08 -22.71
N ASN A 160 -10.80 -28.78 -22.25
CA ASN A 160 -10.31 -29.27 -20.96
C ASN A 160 -10.55 -28.18 -19.91
N THR A 161 -11.60 -28.38 -19.11
CA THR A 161 -11.84 -27.65 -17.86
C THR A 161 -11.08 -28.38 -16.75
N THR A 162 -9.94 -27.85 -16.32
CA THR A 162 -9.22 -28.33 -15.14
C THR A 162 -9.50 -27.38 -13.97
N THR A 163 -10.32 -27.85 -13.03
CA THR A 163 -10.62 -27.16 -11.78
C THR A 163 -9.74 -27.76 -10.70
N ASP A 164 -8.58 -27.15 -10.41
CA ASP A 164 -7.75 -27.53 -9.28
C ASP A 164 -8.20 -26.77 -8.03
N ALA A 165 -9.09 -27.39 -7.27
CA ALA A 165 -9.42 -26.98 -5.90
C ALA A 165 -8.47 -27.70 -4.93
N ASN A 166 -7.44 -27.00 -4.44
CA ASN A 166 -6.58 -27.49 -3.38
C ASN A 166 -6.89 -26.74 -2.09
N SER A 167 -7.77 -27.31 -1.26
CA SER A 167 -7.99 -26.89 0.14
C SER A 167 -7.50 -27.99 1.06
N ASN A 168 -6.33 -27.76 1.66
CA ASN A 168 -5.76 -28.65 2.65
C ASN A 168 -6.16 -28.15 4.04
N SER A 169 -7.13 -28.82 4.68
CA SER A 169 -7.53 -28.59 6.07
C SER A 169 -7.08 -29.77 6.92
N ASN A 170 -6.07 -29.57 7.75
CA ASN A 170 -5.66 -30.53 8.78
C ASN A 170 -6.49 -30.26 10.04
N THR A 171 -7.41 -31.17 10.34
CA THR A 171 -8.13 -31.20 11.63
C THR A 171 -7.64 -32.40 12.44
N THR A 172 -6.90 -32.14 13.50
CA THR A 172 -6.51 -33.14 14.50
C THR A 172 -7.55 -33.16 15.62
N THR A 173 -8.33 -34.24 15.72
CA THR A 173 -9.19 -34.53 16.87
C THR A 173 -8.44 -35.41 17.86
N ASN A 174 -8.38 -34.97 19.12
CA ASN A 174 -7.90 -35.77 20.24
C ASN A 174 -9.11 -36.14 21.11
N PRO A 175 -9.39 -37.42 21.40
CA PRO A 175 -10.47 -37.81 22.29
C PRO A 175 -9.94 -37.94 23.72
N SER A 176 -10.66 -37.39 24.69
CA SER A 176 -10.51 -37.81 26.09
C SER A 176 -11.85 -37.65 26.79
N ASP A 177 -12.42 -38.80 27.09
CA ASP A 177 -13.63 -39.01 27.86
C ASP A 177 -13.51 -38.43 29.28
N THR A 178 -14.57 -37.83 29.79
CA THR A 178 -14.94 -38.00 31.21
C THR A 178 -16.44 -37.77 31.38
N ALA A 179 -17.13 -38.85 31.73
CA ALA A 179 -18.52 -38.84 32.14
C ALA A 179 -18.66 -38.26 33.56
N ASN A 180 -19.70 -37.46 33.79
CA ASN A 180 -20.29 -37.33 35.12
C ASN A 180 -21.80 -37.11 35.02
N ILE A 181 -22.54 -37.87 35.83
CA ILE A 181 -24.01 -37.95 35.90
C ILE A 181 -24.48 -37.10 37.09
N SER A 182 -25.54 -36.31 36.90
CA SER A 182 -26.63 -35.94 37.84
C SER A 182 -27.40 -34.77 37.19
N ASP A 183 -28.58 -34.97 36.64
CA ASP A 183 -29.92 -35.06 37.25
C ASP A 183 -30.59 -33.69 37.53
N ASP A 184 -31.79 -33.59 36.95
CA ASP A 184 -32.92 -32.65 37.05
C ASP A 184 -32.76 -31.13 36.86
N GLY A 185 -33.60 -30.56 35.98
CA GLY A 185 -33.82 -29.10 35.91
C GLY A 185 -33.95 -28.49 34.51
N LEU A 186 -35.16 -28.53 33.94
CA LEU A 186 -35.58 -27.81 32.73
C LEU A 186 -35.51 -26.28 32.93
N VAL A 187 -34.56 -25.61 32.26
CA VAL A 187 -34.58 -24.15 32.04
C VAL A 187 -34.11 -23.84 30.63
N THR A 188 -35.02 -23.32 29.80
CA THR A 188 -34.72 -22.76 28.47
C THR A 188 -34.09 -21.38 28.61
N SER A 189 -32.80 -21.26 28.28
CA SER A 189 -32.11 -19.98 28.07
C SER A 189 -31.27 -20.04 26.80
N THR A 190 -31.70 -19.30 25.77
CA THR A 190 -30.90 -19.01 24.57
C THR A 190 -29.94 -17.86 24.87
N THR A 191 -28.65 -18.15 25.01
CA THR A 191 -27.57 -17.15 24.99
C THR A 191 -26.56 -17.51 23.92
N THR A 192 -26.40 -16.61 22.96
CA THR A 192 -25.41 -16.72 21.88
C THR A 192 -24.09 -16.11 22.38
N ASP A 193 -23.22 -16.93 22.95
CA ASP A 193 -21.86 -16.49 23.31
C ASP A 193 -20.93 -16.65 22.10
N ALA A 194 -20.68 -15.54 21.41
CA ALA A 194 -19.61 -15.45 20.43
C ALA A 194 -18.27 -15.30 21.17
N ASN A 195 -17.62 -16.41 21.49
CA ASN A 195 -16.30 -16.42 22.09
C ASN A 195 -15.22 -16.17 21.01
N ILE A 196 -14.83 -14.90 20.83
CA ILE A 196 -13.71 -14.52 19.94
C ILE A 196 -12.44 -14.46 20.80
N ASN A 197 -11.66 -15.55 20.78
CA ASN A 197 -10.33 -15.59 21.36
C ASN A 197 -9.31 -15.08 20.31
N ILE A 198 -8.85 -13.84 20.45
CA ILE A 198 -7.75 -13.29 19.65
C ILE A 198 -6.50 -13.24 20.54
N ASN A 199 -5.65 -14.26 20.44
CA ASN A 199 -4.26 -14.16 20.89
C ASN A 199 -3.44 -13.49 19.78
N THR A 200 -3.08 -12.22 20.00
CA THR A 200 -1.99 -11.57 19.24
C THR A 200 -0.92 -11.15 20.22
N THR A 201 0.13 -11.97 20.31
CA THR A 201 1.37 -11.65 21.01
C THR A 201 2.44 -11.45 19.97
N THR A 202 2.97 -10.23 19.81
CA THR A 202 4.39 -10.02 19.46
C THR A 202 4.83 -8.58 19.73
N ASP A 203 5.61 -8.48 20.80
CA ASP A 203 6.85 -7.73 20.99
C ASP A 203 6.91 -6.22 20.73
N VAL A 204 6.97 -5.53 21.86
CA VAL A 204 7.42 -4.14 22.05
C VAL A 204 8.91 -4.04 21.72
N ASN A 205 9.29 -3.10 20.84
CA ASN A 205 10.66 -2.59 20.81
C ASN A 205 10.69 -1.20 21.46
N ILE A 206 11.31 -1.11 22.63
CA ILE A 206 11.56 0.10 23.40
C ILE A 206 12.76 0.80 22.78
N ASN A 207 12.59 2.04 22.32
CA ASN A 207 13.72 2.92 22.05
C ASN A 207 13.67 4.12 22.99
N SER A 208 14.39 4.01 24.10
CA SER A 208 14.68 5.09 25.03
C SER A 208 15.71 6.03 24.42
N ASN A 209 15.29 7.24 24.08
CA ASN A 209 16.22 8.37 23.91
C ASN A 209 16.08 9.29 25.12
N THR A 210 17.02 9.14 26.03
CA THR A 210 17.32 10.06 27.13
C THR A 210 17.72 11.41 26.54
N THR A 211 16.96 12.46 26.83
CA THR A 211 17.41 13.84 26.64
C THR A 211 17.52 14.45 28.03
N THR A 212 18.75 14.65 28.47
CA THR A 212 19.09 15.34 29.71
C THR A 212 18.84 16.83 29.49
N ASP A 213 17.88 17.41 30.22
CA ASP A 213 17.84 18.85 30.41
C ASP A 213 17.63 19.19 31.89
N THR A 214 18.59 19.95 32.36
CA THR A 214 18.79 20.58 33.67
C THR A 214 17.55 21.34 34.15
N ASN A 215 17.00 21.04 35.33
CA ASN A 215 16.92 22.00 36.44
C ASN A 215 16.11 21.56 37.67
N THR A 216 16.56 22.09 38.80
CA THR A 216 15.91 22.30 40.09
C THR A 216 15.76 21.11 41.03
N ASN A 217 16.79 21.04 41.87
CA ASN A 217 16.89 20.39 43.17
C ASN A 217 15.69 20.75 44.07
N THR A 218 14.87 19.76 44.44
CA THR A 218 14.06 19.82 45.67
C THR A 218 14.10 18.44 46.31
N ASN A 219 14.91 18.36 47.34
CA ASN A 219 15.20 17.16 48.11
C ASN A 219 13.94 16.75 48.89
N THR A 220 13.18 15.77 48.37
CA THR A 220 12.17 15.05 49.14
C THR A 220 12.66 13.63 49.30
N ASN A 221 13.15 13.34 50.51
CA ASN A 221 13.66 12.05 50.90
C ASN A 221 12.49 11.05 50.99
N ILE A 222 12.29 10.25 49.94
CA ILE A 222 11.36 9.11 49.96
C ILE A 222 12.21 7.85 49.93
N ASN A 223 12.45 7.28 51.12
CA ASN A 223 12.91 5.91 51.26
C ASN A 223 11.84 4.99 50.63
N THR A 224 12.12 4.51 49.43
CA THR A 224 11.31 3.45 48.81
C THR A 224 12.13 2.18 48.86
N THR A 225 11.85 1.35 49.86
CA THR A 225 12.34 -0.02 49.96
C THR A 225 11.74 -0.81 48.80
N THR A 226 12.55 -1.12 47.79
CA THR A 226 12.19 -2.02 46.69
C THR A 226 12.20 -3.46 47.19
N ASN A 227 11.09 -3.87 47.81
CA ASN A 227 10.73 -5.28 47.88
C ASN A 227 10.06 -5.64 46.54
N ALA A 228 10.82 -6.26 45.65
CA ALA A 228 10.29 -6.85 44.42
C ALA A 228 9.40 -8.03 44.78
N SER A 229 8.12 -7.75 44.97
CA SER A 229 7.04 -8.75 44.90
C SER A 229 6.28 -8.44 43.63
N THR A 230 6.61 -9.13 42.54
CA THR A 230 5.86 -9.06 41.28
C THR A 230 4.55 -9.80 41.46
N THR A 231 3.60 -9.15 42.14
CA THR A 231 2.18 -9.49 42.03
C THR A 231 1.64 -8.79 40.78
N ASN A 232 0.80 -9.48 40.01
CA ASN A 232 0.25 -9.00 38.73
C ASN A 232 -0.56 -7.69 38.82
N ASP A 233 -0.76 -7.14 40.02
CA ASP A 233 -1.58 -5.97 40.31
C ASP A 233 -0.99 -4.64 39.77
N ASP A 234 0.34 -4.55 39.57
CA ASP A 234 0.98 -3.31 39.06
C ASP A 234 0.71 -3.05 37.58
N LEU A 235 0.39 -4.09 36.80
CA LEU A 235 0.07 -3.95 35.37
C LEU A 235 -1.32 -3.33 35.18
N ASP A 236 -2.26 -3.66 36.06
CA ASP A 236 -3.65 -3.19 35.99
C ASP A 236 -3.78 -1.69 36.29
N ILE A 237 -2.94 -1.16 37.20
CA ILE A 237 -2.90 0.28 37.52
C ILE A 237 -2.47 1.12 36.31
N ASN A 238 -1.58 0.59 35.46
CA ASN A 238 -1.10 1.32 34.28
C ASN A 238 -2.18 1.39 33.18
N ILE A 239 -2.97 0.31 33.03
CA ILE A 239 -4.05 0.23 32.04
C ILE A 239 -5.18 1.21 32.37
N GLU A 240 -5.61 1.30 33.63
CA GLU A 240 -6.69 2.22 34.03
C GLU A 240 -6.30 3.69 33.85
N ASN A 241 -5.04 4.05 34.14
CA ASN A 241 -4.55 5.40 33.89
C ASN A 241 -4.51 5.75 32.39
N ALA A 242 -4.14 4.79 31.54
CA ALA A 242 -4.16 4.98 30.08
C ALA A 242 -5.60 5.16 29.56
N LYS A 243 -6.56 4.35 30.03
CA LYS A 243 -8.00 4.49 29.70
C LYS A 243 -8.52 5.87 30.10
N LEU A 244 -8.20 6.33 31.31
CA LEU A 244 -8.65 7.64 31.80
C LEU A 244 -8.11 8.80 30.97
N LYS A 245 -6.83 8.73 30.56
CA LYS A 245 -6.20 9.73 29.68
C LYS A 245 -6.84 9.77 28.29
N LEU A 246 -7.16 8.60 27.74
CA LEU A 246 -7.85 8.48 26.46
C LEU A 246 -9.27 9.08 26.53
N THR A 247 -10.05 8.72 27.55
CA THR A 247 -11.42 9.24 27.76
C THR A 247 -11.46 10.75 27.89
N ARG A 248 -10.53 11.35 28.65
CA ARG A 248 -10.42 12.81 28.77
C ARG A 248 -10.10 13.48 27.44
N THR A 249 -9.21 12.88 26.65
CA THR A 249 -8.82 13.40 25.33
C THR A 249 -10.00 13.33 24.36
N LEU A 250 -10.73 12.21 24.35
CA LEU A 250 -11.91 12.02 23.52
C LEU A 250 -13.02 13.03 23.89
N LYS A 251 -13.27 13.24 25.19
CA LYS A 251 -14.27 14.21 25.65
C LYS A 251 -13.97 15.64 25.20
N ARG A 252 -12.70 16.06 25.24
CA ARG A 252 -12.28 17.39 24.72
C ARG A 252 -12.52 17.51 23.23
N LYS A 253 -12.24 16.45 22.45
CA LYS A 253 -12.46 16.44 21.00
C LYS A 253 -13.94 16.46 20.63
N VAL A 254 -14.80 15.80 21.39
CA VAL A 254 -16.26 15.88 21.21
C VAL A 254 -16.76 17.31 21.45
N GLN A 255 -16.33 17.96 22.53
CA GLN A 255 -16.70 19.36 22.81
C GLN A 255 -16.20 20.34 21.72
N GLU A 256 -14.99 20.12 21.20
CA GLU A 256 -14.45 20.92 20.09
C GLU A 256 -15.30 20.75 18.82
N MET A 257 -15.75 19.53 18.52
CA MET A 257 -16.65 19.26 17.39
C MET A 257 -18.02 19.90 17.56
N GLU A 258 -18.60 19.87 18.76
CA GLU A 258 -19.88 20.55 19.05
C GLU A 258 -19.76 22.08 18.85
N ARG A 259 -18.66 22.68 19.32
CA ARG A 259 -18.38 24.11 19.13
C ARG A 259 -18.30 24.49 17.65
N LEU A 260 -17.58 23.69 16.85
CA LEU A 260 -17.43 23.91 15.41
C LEU A 260 -18.76 23.73 14.67
N SER A 261 -19.58 22.74 15.07
CA SER A 261 -20.91 22.52 14.53
C SER A 261 -21.81 23.76 14.71
N GLU A 262 -21.74 24.40 15.88
CA GLU A 262 -22.51 25.62 16.15
C GLU A 262 -22.03 26.83 15.33
N GLU A 263 -20.70 26.98 15.14
CA GLU A 263 -20.14 28.02 14.26
C GLU A 263 -20.58 27.83 12.80
N ILE A 264 -20.58 26.59 12.30
CA ILE A 264 -21.06 26.26 10.95
C ILE A 264 -22.54 26.63 10.82
N SER A 265 -23.38 26.30 11.81
CA SER A 265 -24.80 26.65 11.82
C SER A 265 -25.03 28.18 11.76
N LYS A 266 -24.23 28.95 12.51
CA LYS A 266 -24.28 30.44 12.47
C LYS A 266 -23.90 30.97 11.09
N LEU A 267 -22.85 30.43 10.47
CA LEU A 267 -22.43 30.82 9.12
C LEU A 267 -23.48 30.48 8.06
N GLN A 268 -24.11 29.31 8.14
CA GLN A 268 -25.18 28.90 7.23
C GLN A 268 -26.39 29.85 7.30
N LYS A 269 -26.79 30.28 8.50
CA LYS A 269 -27.84 31.29 8.67
C LYS A 269 -27.46 32.63 8.04
N LYS A 270 -26.20 33.06 8.18
CA LYS A 270 -25.70 34.30 7.60
C LYS A 270 -25.66 34.26 6.06
N ILE A 271 -25.26 33.12 5.48
CA ILE A 271 -25.28 32.91 4.02
C ILE A 271 -26.71 33.04 3.50
N ARG A 272 -27.68 32.35 4.13
CA ARG A 272 -29.09 32.43 3.72
C ARG A 272 -29.64 33.86 3.75
N TYR A 273 -29.32 34.62 4.80
CA TYR A 273 -29.73 36.03 4.91
C TYR A 273 -29.17 36.90 3.77
N LEU A 274 -27.91 36.67 3.37
CA LEU A 274 -27.30 37.40 2.25
C LEU A 274 -27.90 37.01 0.90
N GLU A 275 -28.28 35.75 0.71
CA GLU A 275 -28.99 35.27 -0.48
C GLU A 275 -30.38 35.91 -0.61
N GLU A 276 -31.11 36.08 0.50
CA GLU A 276 -32.40 36.79 0.51
C GLU A 276 -32.24 38.27 0.13
N PHE A 277 -31.17 38.93 0.59
CA PHE A 277 -30.88 40.33 0.26
C PHE A 277 -30.52 40.57 -1.21
N GLN A 278 -29.91 39.60 -1.89
CA GLN A 278 -29.53 39.74 -3.31
C GLN A 278 -30.70 39.56 -4.28
N ASN A 279 -31.80 38.96 -3.81
CA ASN A 279 -32.99 38.70 -4.63
C ASN A 279 -34.05 39.81 -4.55
N LEU A 280 -33.77 40.90 -3.82
CA LEU A 280 -34.59 42.12 -3.70
C LEU A 280 -34.03 43.24 -4.58
#